data_AF-A0A914GFA6-F1
#
_entry.id   AF-A0A914GFA6-F1
#
_cell.length_a   1.000
_cell.length_b   1.000
_cell.length_c   1.000
_cell.angle_alpha   90.00
_cell.angle_beta   90.00
_cell.angle_gamma   90.00
#
_symmetry.space_group_name_H-M   'P 1'
#
loop_
_entity.id
_entity.type
_entity.pdbx_description
1 polymer ?
#
loop_
_entity_poly.entity_id
_entity_poly.type
_entity_poly.pdbx_seq_one_letter_code
_entity_poly.pdbx_strand_id
1 'polypeptide(L)'
;MTSEKAKHNKATKRENNFPVVRINEGEKWYEHEYNEKLDPKAKQDATKLSEAEAMATKLLERDIERAEILRKQKGQSDAGWISKVIKSGTQADRISAVQLMTQMEPVHSLTHVNSLIELLKKHRTREGIPILS
;
A
#
# COMPACT_ATOMS: atom_id res chain seq x y z
N MET A 1 -51.65 0.29 -24.25
CA MET A 1 -51.54 0.41 -22.78
C MET A 1 -50.67 -0.74 -22.31
N THR A 2 -49.34 -0.66 -22.46
CA THR A 2 -48.32 -0.11 -21.52
C THR A 2 -48.14 -0.93 -20.24
N SER A 3 -46.86 -1.14 -19.92
CA SER A 3 -46.25 -1.67 -18.69
C SER A 3 -46.26 -3.19 -18.48
N GLU A 4 -45.18 -3.85 -18.06
CA GLU A 4 -43.82 -3.39 -17.77
C GLU A 4 -42.96 -4.66 -17.64
N LYS A 5 -41.97 -4.84 -18.53
CA LYS A 5 -40.95 -5.87 -18.29
C LYS A 5 -40.02 -5.32 -17.21
N ALA A 6 -40.20 -5.78 -15.98
CA ALA A 6 -39.26 -5.54 -14.88
C ALA A 6 -37.90 -6.16 -15.25
N LYS A 7 -37.02 -5.35 -15.83
CA LYS A 7 -35.61 -5.65 -15.98
C LYS A 7 -35.01 -5.66 -14.58
N HIS A 8 -34.86 -6.85 -14.02
CA HIS A 8 -34.04 -7.07 -12.84
C HIS A 8 -32.59 -6.71 -13.21
N ASN A 9 -32.21 -5.48 -12.91
CA ASN A 9 -30.86 -4.97 -13.10
C ASN A 9 -30.00 -5.59 -12.00
N LYS A 10 -29.46 -6.79 -12.24
CA LYS A 10 -28.33 -7.32 -11.48
C LYS A 10 -27.14 -6.43 -11.83
N ALA A 11 -26.98 -5.33 -11.12
CA ALA A 11 -25.72 -4.64 -11.00
C ALA A 11 -24.75 -5.65 -10.36
N THR A 12 -24.07 -6.41 -11.21
CA THR A 12 -22.92 -7.20 -10.84
C THR A 12 -21.96 -6.23 -10.16
N LYS A 13 -21.77 -6.45 -8.85
CA LYS A 13 -20.78 -5.79 -8.02
C LYS A 13 -19.45 -5.97 -8.73
N ARG A 14 -19.04 -4.97 -9.52
CA ARG A 14 -17.72 -4.95 -10.14
C ARG A 14 -16.77 -4.98 -8.95
N GLU A 15 -16.14 -6.11 -8.71
CA GLU A 15 -15.02 -6.16 -7.79
C GLU A 15 -14.01 -5.15 -8.34
N ASN A 16 -13.91 -4.00 -7.69
CA ASN A 16 -12.94 -2.99 -8.08
C ASN A 16 -11.56 -3.65 -7.93
N ASN A 17 -10.97 -4.06 -9.06
CA ASN A 17 -9.65 -4.71 -9.15
C ASN A 17 -8.48 -3.76 -8.83
N PHE A 18 -8.79 -2.67 -8.15
CA PHE A 18 -7.87 -1.61 -7.81
C PHE A 18 -7.58 -1.65 -6.32
N PRO A 19 -6.42 -1.11 -5.89
CA PRO A 19 -6.17 -0.84 -4.50
C PRO A 19 -7.29 0.03 -3.89
N VAL A 20 -7.59 -0.28 -2.64
CA VAL A 20 -8.56 0.38 -1.76
C VAL A 20 -8.00 1.73 -1.37
N VAL A 21 -6.72 1.80 -1.00
CA VAL A 21 -6.06 3.08 -0.73
C VAL A 21 -5.55 3.68 -2.04
N ARG A 22 -6.02 4.88 -2.36
CA ARG A 22 -5.61 5.65 -3.53
C ARG A 22 -5.32 7.07 -3.10
N ILE A 23 -4.13 7.53 -3.44
CA ILE A 23 -3.70 8.91 -3.24
C ILE A 23 -3.74 9.56 -4.62
N ASN A 24 -4.41 10.70 -4.74
CA ASN A 24 -4.45 11.42 -6.00
C ASN A 24 -3.13 12.17 -6.25
N GLU A 25 -2.83 12.47 -7.50
CA GLU A 25 -1.66 13.28 -7.83
C GLU A 25 -1.75 14.65 -7.15
N GLY A 26 -0.69 15.04 -6.43
CA GLY A 26 -0.63 16.29 -5.67
C GLY A 26 -1.19 16.22 -4.25
N GLU A 27 -1.79 15.10 -3.85
CA GLU A 27 -2.28 14.88 -2.48
C GLU A 27 -1.16 14.27 -1.62
N LYS A 28 -0.96 14.80 -0.41
CA LYS A 28 0.04 14.26 0.51
C LYS A 28 -0.56 13.07 1.24
N TRP A 29 0.09 11.93 1.09
CA TRP A 29 -0.37 10.67 1.69
C TRP A 29 -0.56 10.73 3.21
N TYR A 30 0.19 11.58 3.92
CA TYR A 30 0.11 11.73 5.37
C TYR A 30 -0.97 12.73 5.83
N GLU A 31 -1.59 13.47 4.91
CA GLU A 31 -2.72 14.37 5.22
C GLU A 31 -4.07 13.62 5.21
N HIS A 32 -4.07 12.32 4.87
CA HIS A 32 -5.22 11.44 5.06
C HIS A 32 -5.40 11.10 6.55
N GLU A 33 -5.86 12.08 7.32
CA GLU A 33 -6.25 11.84 8.70
C GLU A 33 -7.60 11.14 8.75
N TYR A 34 -7.68 10.03 9.50
CA TYR A 34 -8.96 9.52 9.94
C TYR A 34 -9.44 10.46 11.05
N ASN A 35 -10.55 11.17 10.83
CA ASN A 35 -11.15 12.04 11.85
C ASN A 35 -11.78 11.16 12.94
N GLU A 36 -10.92 10.57 13.78
CA GLU A 36 -11.28 9.64 14.82
C GLU A 36 -11.92 10.42 15.96
N LYS A 37 -13.26 10.44 15.97
CA LYS A 37 -14.01 10.91 17.14
C LYS A 37 -13.93 9.82 18.21
N LEU A 38 -12.83 9.81 18.94
CA LEU A 38 -12.68 8.96 20.13
C LEU A 38 -13.64 9.48 21.20
N ASP A 39 -14.62 8.66 21.58
CA ASP A 39 -15.38 8.89 22.80
C ASP A 39 -14.48 8.51 23.99
N PRO A 40 -14.08 9.45 24.86
CA PRO A 40 -13.18 9.17 25.99
C PRO A 40 -13.74 8.14 26.97
N LYS A 41 -15.04 7.83 26.91
CA LYS A 41 -15.74 6.90 27.80
C LYS A 41 -15.98 5.52 27.19
N ALA A 42 -15.68 5.33 25.90
CA ALA A 42 -15.86 4.05 25.25
C ALA A 42 -14.83 3.04 25.75
N LYS A 43 -15.27 2.08 26.58
CA LYS A 43 -14.47 0.89 26.88
C LYS A 43 -14.40 0.03 25.62
N GLN A 44 -13.24 0.02 24.98
CA GLN A 44 -12.99 -0.89 23.88
C GLN A 44 -12.76 -2.30 24.44
N ASP A 45 -13.44 -3.27 23.85
CA ASP A 45 -13.27 -4.68 24.14
C ASP A 45 -11.96 -5.16 23.49
N ALA A 46 -11.01 -5.63 24.30
CA ALA A 46 -9.69 -6.05 23.83
C ALA A 46 -9.78 -7.18 22.79
N THR A 47 -10.78 -8.06 22.89
CA THR A 47 -10.98 -9.13 21.92
C THR A 47 -11.42 -8.57 20.57
N LYS A 48 -12.38 -7.62 20.58
CA LYS A 48 -12.83 -6.95 19.35
C LYS A 48 -11.75 -6.11 18.70
N LEU A 49 -10.88 -5.47 19.49
CA LEU A 49 -9.74 -4.72 18.98
C LEU A 49 -8.77 -5.65 18.25
N SER A 50 -8.41 -6.77 18.87
CA SER A 50 -7.53 -7.77 18.25
C SER A 50 -8.13 -8.38 16.97
N GLU A 51 -9.43 -8.65 16.96
CA GLU A 51 -10.13 -9.10 15.74
C GLU A 51 -10.12 -8.03 14.64
N ALA A 52 -10.34 -6.77 15.00
CA ALA A 52 -10.30 -5.65 14.06
C ALA A 52 -8.89 -5.44 13.48
N GLU A 53 -7.85 -5.51 14.31
CA GLU A 53 -6.45 -5.45 13.88
C GLU A 53 -6.11 -6.60 12.92
N ALA A 54 -6.53 -7.83 13.24
CA ALA A 54 -6.31 -8.98 12.38
C ALA A 54 -7.03 -8.84 11.02
N MET A 55 -8.24 -8.29 11.01
CA MET A 55 -8.97 -7.99 9.77
C MET A 55 -8.30 -6.86 8.97
N ALA A 56 -7.89 -5.78 9.63
CA ALA A 56 -7.20 -4.67 8.98
C ALA A 56 -5.89 -5.11 8.32
N THR A 57 -5.12 -5.95 9.02
CA THR A 57 -3.87 -6.53 8.50
C THR A 57 -4.13 -7.34 7.23
N LYS A 58 -5.11 -8.26 7.26
CA LYS A 58 -5.49 -9.05 6.07
C LYS A 58 -5.97 -8.18 4.92
N LEU A 59 -6.73 -7.12 5.21
CA LEU A 59 -7.23 -6.21 4.19
C LEU A 59 -6.08 -5.46 3.50
N LEU A 60 -5.10 -5.01 4.27
CA LEU A 60 -3.90 -4.34 3.77
C LEU A 60 -3.04 -5.28 2.91
N GLU A 61 -2.81 -6.53 3.36
CA GLU A 61 -2.07 -7.53 2.56
C GLU A 61 -2.73 -7.76 1.20
N ARG A 62 -4.06 -7.90 1.19
CA ARG A 62 -4.85 -8.07 -0.04
C ARG A 62 -4.84 -6.82 -0.92
N ASP A 63 -4.57 -5.65 -0.34
CA ASP A 63 -4.44 -4.40 -1.06
C ASP A 63 -3.07 -4.27 -1.72
N ILE A 64 -2.02 -4.64 -0.99
CA ILE A 64 -0.64 -4.73 -1.49
C ILE A 64 -0.60 -5.70 -2.68
N GLU A 65 -1.21 -6.88 -2.57
CA GLU A 65 -1.27 -7.85 -3.67
C GLU A 65 -1.96 -7.26 -4.91
N ARG A 66 -3.06 -6.51 -4.72
CA ARG A 66 -3.75 -5.85 -5.83
C ARG A 66 -2.90 -4.75 -6.46
N ALA A 67 -2.17 -3.96 -5.67
CA ALA A 67 -1.24 -2.97 -6.18
C ALA A 67 -0.15 -3.63 -7.03
N GLU A 68 0.43 -4.73 -6.56
CA GLU A 68 1.43 -5.53 -7.28
C GLU A 68 0.89 -6.06 -8.62
N ILE A 69 -0.32 -6.62 -8.63
CA ILE A 69 -0.97 -7.13 -9.84
C ILE A 69 -1.21 -6.00 -10.83
N LEU A 70 -1.76 -4.86 -10.37
CA LEU A 70 -2.03 -3.70 -11.22
C LEU A 70 -0.75 -3.14 -11.81
N ARG A 71 0.34 -3.11 -11.05
CA ARG A 71 1.66 -2.64 -11.48
C ARG A 71 2.26 -3.53 -12.56
N LYS A 72 2.11 -4.86 -12.43
CA LYS A 72 2.49 -5.82 -13.47
C LYS A 72 1.64 -5.67 -14.74
N GLN A 73 0.34 -5.41 -14.58
CA GLN A 73 -0.61 -5.24 -15.70
C GLN A 73 -0.43 -3.92 -16.45
N LYS A 74 -0.02 -2.84 -15.77
CA LYS A 74 0.27 -1.54 -16.42
C LYS A 74 1.43 -1.60 -17.42
N GLY A 75 2.13 -2.74 -17.52
CA GLY A 75 3.07 -3.06 -18.59
C GLY A 75 4.41 -2.34 -18.46
N GLN A 76 5.50 -3.12 -18.39
CA GLN A 76 6.91 -2.74 -18.63
C GLN A 76 7.35 -1.31 -18.24
N SER A 77 6.76 -0.75 -17.18
CA SER A 77 6.95 0.61 -16.72
C SER A 77 8.20 0.73 -15.86
N ASP A 78 8.56 1.97 -15.51
CA ASP A 78 9.65 2.29 -14.60
C ASP A 78 9.64 1.41 -13.34
N ALA A 79 8.45 1.09 -12.80
CA ALA A 79 8.30 0.19 -11.66
C ALA A 79 8.80 -1.24 -11.90
N GLY A 80 8.66 -1.77 -13.12
CA GLY A 80 9.20 -3.08 -13.50
C GLY A 80 10.74 -3.08 -13.56
N TRP A 81 11.32 -1.99 -14.06
CA TRP A 81 12.77 -1.79 -14.04
C TRP A 81 13.28 -1.60 -12.59
N ILE A 82 12.61 -0.79 -11.78
CA ILE A 82 12.94 -0.58 -10.36
C ILE A 82 12.90 -1.92 -9.60
N SER A 83 11.87 -2.76 -9.81
CA SER A 83 11.80 -4.10 -9.20
C SER A 83 12.98 -5.00 -9.60
N LYS A 84 13.46 -4.89 -10.85
CA LYS A 84 14.65 -5.61 -11.31
C LYS A 84 15.91 -5.10 -10.61
N VAL A 85 16.05 -3.79 -10.44
CA VAL A 85 17.17 -3.17 -9.72
C VAL A 85 17.19 -3.61 -8.25
N ILE A 86 16.04 -3.70 -7.59
CA ILE A 86 15.93 -4.23 -6.21
C ILE A 86 16.47 -5.67 -6.12
N LYS A 87 16.19 -6.50 -7.13
CA LYS A 87 16.59 -7.92 -7.14
C LYS A 87 18.07 -8.14 -7.49
N SER A 88 18.56 -7.49 -8.53
CA SER A 88 19.86 -7.80 -9.13
C SER A 88 20.86 -6.63 -9.18
N GLY A 89 20.50 -5.44 -8.70
CA GLY A 89 21.37 -4.26 -8.70
C GLY A 89 22.48 -4.31 -7.64
N THR A 90 23.36 -3.30 -7.68
CA THR A 90 24.32 -3.08 -6.58
C THR A 90 23.58 -2.61 -5.32
N GLN A 91 24.21 -2.66 -4.15
CA GLN A 91 23.53 -2.29 -2.91
C GLN A 91 23.08 -0.82 -2.91
N ALA A 92 23.89 0.08 -3.48
CA ALA A 92 23.51 1.48 -3.68
C ALA A 92 22.29 1.61 -4.61
N ASP A 93 22.27 0.86 -5.72
CA ASP A 93 21.13 0.87 -6.64
C ASP A 93 19.86 0.31 -6.00
N ARG A 94 20.00 -0.72 -5.15
CA ARG A 94 18.85 -1.30 -4.41
C ARG A 94 18.26 -0.29 -3.43
N ILE A 95 19.10 0.44 -2.71
CA ILE A 95 18.64 1.50 -1.79
C ILE A 95 17.88 2.57 -2.57
N SER A 96 18.47 3.08 -3.65
CA SER A 96 17.83 4.07 -4.52
C SER A 96 16.52 3.56 -5.12
N ALA A 97 16.48 2.30 -5.56
CA ALA A 97 15.29 1.68 -6.13
C ALA A 97 14.18 1.49 -5.09
N VAL A 98 14.52 1.06 -3.87
CA VAL A 98 13.55 0.96 -2.76
C VAL A 98 13.00 2.34 -2.40
N GLN A 99 13.85 3.36 -2.37
CA GLN A 99 13.42 4.75 -2.11
C GLN A 99 12.43 5.25 -3.16
N LEU A 100 12.69 5.01 -4.45
CA LEU A 100 11.76 5.35 -5.53
C LEU A 100 10.43 4.61 -5.39
N MET A 101 10.45 3.30 -5.07
CA MET A 101 9.22 2.55 -4.81
C MET A 101 8.40 3.13 -3.66
N THR A 102 9.06 3.54 -2.58
CA THR A 102 8.40 4.16 -1.42
C THR A 102 7.79 5.52 -1.76
N GLN A 103 8.44 6.31 -2.62
CA GLN A 103 7.86 7.58 -3.09
C GLN A 103 6.68 7.39 -4.03
N MET A 104 6.70 6.34 -4.87
CA MET A 104 5.62 6.07 -5.83
C MET A 104 4.37 5.47 -5.16
N GLU A 105 4.55 4.57 -4.19
CA GLU A 105 3.44 3.84 -3.54
C GLU A 105 3.66 3.79 -2.01
N PRO A 106 3.59 4.92 -1.29
CA PRO A 106 4.00 5.00 0.13
C PRO A 106 3.24 4.00 1.01
N VAL A 107 1.95 3.83 0.77
CA VAL A 107 1.07 2.94 1.55
C VAL A 107 1.35 1.46 1.28
N HIS A 108 1.65 1.11 0.03
CA HIS A 108 1.90 -0.29 -0.37
C HIS A 108 3.38 -0.68 -0.27
N SER A 109 4.25 0.27 0.07
CA SER A 109 5.70 0.08 0.16
C SER A 109 6.21 -0.40 1.52
N LEU A 110 5.34 -0.68 2.51
CA LEU A 110 5.77 -1.10 3.85
C LEU A 110 6.74 -2.29 3.84
N THR A 111 6.53 -3.26 2.96
CA THR A 111 7.46 -4.39 2.78
C THR A 111 8.82 -3.96 2.21
N HIS A 112 8.83 -2.97 1.32
CA HIS A 112 10.05 -2.39 0.77
C HIS A 112 10.80 -1.57 1.84
N VAL A 113 10.09 -0.79 2.66
CA VAL A 113 10.66 -0.05 3.80
C VAL A 113 11.28 -1.01 4.83
N ASN A 114 10.61 -2.11 5.16
CA ASN A 114 11.18 -3.14 6.04
C ASN A 114 12.46 -3.76 5.44
N SER A 115 12.46 -4.03 4.14
CA SER A 115 13.65 -4.51 3.42
C SER A 115 14.79 -3.48 3.45
N LEU A 116 14.48 -2.18 3.34
CA LEU A 116 15.46 -1.11 3.50
C LEU A 116 16.06 -1.09 4.90
N ILE A 117 15.21 -1.19 5.93
CA ILE A 117 15.66 -1.23 7.33
C ILE A 117 16.58 -2.43 7.57
N GLU A 118 16.29 -3.60 6.99
CA GLU A 118 17.18 -4.77 7.09
C GLU A 118 18.51 -4.56 6.37
N LEU A 119 18.49 -3.97 5.16
CA LEU A 119 19.70 -3.62 4.40
C LEU A 119 20.56 -2.59 5.16
N LEU A 120 19.93 -1.61 5.80
CA LEU A 120 20.58 -0.58 6.61
C LEU A 120 21.10 -1.13 7.93
N LYS A 121 20.36 -2.00 8.63
CA LYS A 121 20.83 -2.67 9.85
C LYS A 121 22.07 -3.52 9.61
N LYS A 122 22.17 -4.12 8.42
CA LYS A 122 23.34 -4.90 8.00
C LYS A 122 24.57 -4.02 7.71
N HIS A 123 24.37 -2.75 7.34
CA HIS A 123 25.44 -1.77 7.13
C HIS A 123 25.62 -0.90 8.39
N ARG A 124 26.62 -1.21 9.22
CA ARG A 124 26.94 -0.41 10.42
C ARG A 124 27.10 1.08 10.06
N THR A 125 26.13 1.89 10.48
CA THR A 125 26.19 3.29 10.93
C THR A 125 26.81 4.39 10.05
N ARG A 126 27.55 4.11 8.97
CA ARG A 126 28.32 5.15 8.26
C ARG A 126 27.66 5.71 7.00
N GLU A 127 26.76 4.95 6.35
CA GLU A 127 26.10 5.38 5.11
C GLU A 127 24.56 5.44 5.20
N GLY A 128 23.97 5.03 6.33
CA GLY A 128 22.50 5.01 6.50
C GLY A 128 21.87 6.34 6.86
N ILE A 129 22.64 7.27 7.45
CA ILE A 129 22.13 8.55 7.95
C ILE A 129 21.69 9.51 6.83
N PRO A 130 22.42 9.64 5.69
CA PRO A 130 22.00 10.51 4.59
C PRO A 130 20.76 10.02 3.82
N ILE A 131 20.36 8.76 4.00
CA ILE A 131 19.21 8.14 3.31
C ILE A 131 17.90 8.45 4.04
N LEU A 132 17.98 8.80 5.34
CA LEU A 132 16.83 9.06 6.22
C LEU A 132 16.58 10.55 6.48
N SER A 133 17.44 11.44 6.01
CA SER A 133 17.30 12.91 6.10
C SER A 133 16.62 13.48 4.86
#